data_AF-A0AA85A4Z5-F1
#
_entry.id   AF-A0AA85A4Z5-F1
#
_cell.length_a   1.000
_cell.length_b   1.000
_cell.length_c   1.000
_cell.angle_alpha   90.00
_cell.angle_beta   90.00
_cell.angle_gamma   90.00
#
_symmetry.space_group_name_H-M   'P 1'
#
loop_
_entity.id
_entity.type
_entity.pdbx_description
1 polymer ?
#
loop_
_entity_poly.entity_id
_entity_poly.type
_entity_poly.pdbx_seq_one_letter_code
_entity_poly.pdbx_strand_id
1 'polypeptide(L)'
;MKIADVEQCAFNSWYHTFESYTQESIFINLPDDLIASLTNDEFILPKSAKPTNGHLSDLDNDGIWSDYSDTDEKNSELIISTTKFEKYCVKRPEFPQFESQLKSIIRKLGGVVFPKLNWSAPSDASWMSCDGSLKCKTFSDIYLLLKSSDFAAHDLTAPFALCTDTPAEKNCCLFNSKPILVLRRWYDFRPEEEFRCFIKSKVLIAISQRKCDAYFKIIEEQIENIKYDLVEFFNRKIRNRFKSENCKF
;
A
#
# COMPACT_ATOMS: atom_id res chain seq x y z
N MET A 1 -18.70 -13.84 -4.38
CA MET A 1 -18.45 -12.41 -4.65
C MET A 1 -18.39 -12.25 -6.15
N LYS A 2 -18.99 -11.21 -6.72
CA LYS A 2 -18.92 -10.93 -8.16
C LYS A 2 -17.86 -9.87 -8.46
N ILE A 3 -17.37 -9.82 -9.69
CA ILE A 3 -16.41 -8.78 -10.15
C ILE A 3 -16.96 -7.38 -9.86
N ALA A 4 -18.25 -7.16 -10.16
CA ALA A 4 -18.91 -5.88 -9.91
C ALA A 4 -18.91 -5.46 -8.43
N ASP A 5 -18.92 -6.42 -7.49
CA ASP A 5 -18.85 -6.12 -6.05
C ASP A 5 -17.46 -5.57 -5.69
N VAL A 6 -16.40 -6.17 -6.25
CA VAL A 6 -15.01 -5.73 -6.06
C VAL A 6 -14.76 -4.37 -6.70
N GLU A 7 -15.23 -4.15 -7.93
CA GLU A 7 -15.10 -2.86 -8.62
C GLU A 7 -15.79 -1.71 -7.87
N GLN A 8 -16.96 -1.97 -7.26
CA GLN A 8 -17.66 -0.98 -6.43
C GLN A 8 -16.89 -0.61 -5.15
N CYS A 9 -16.03 -1.50 -4.66
CA CYS A 9 -15.18 -1.26 -3.49
C CYS A 9 -13.85 -0.58 -3.84
N ALA A 10 -13.53 -0.41 -5.13
CA ALA A 10 -12.34 0.32 -5.55
C ALA A 10 -12.41 1.79 -5.11
N PHE A 11 -11.29 2.36 -4.69
CA PHE A 11 -11.21 3.70 -4.12
C PHE A 11 -11.87 4.78 -5.00
N ASN A 12 -11.57 4.76 -6.31
CA ASN A 12 -12.15 5.68 -7.29
C ASN A 12 -13.66 5.51 -7.49
N SER A 13 -14.24 4.36 -7.13
CA SER A 13 -15.68 4.10 -7.23
C SER A 13 -16.50 4.77 -6.13
N TRP A 14 -15.94 4.92 -4.92
CA TRP A 14 -16.67 5.44 -3.75
C TRP A 14 -16.18 6.79 -3.24
N TYR A 15 -14.93 7.18 -3.52
CA TYR A 15 -14.30 8.36 -2.93
C TYR A 15 -15.14 9.63 -3.10
N HIS A 16 -15.51 9.99 -4.33
CA HIS A 16 -16.30 11.20 -4.60
C HIS A 16 -17.69 11.20 -3.94
N THR A 17 -18.25 10.02 -3.65
CA THR A 17 -19.54 9.92 -2.95
C THR A 17 -19.40 10.26 -1.46
N PHE A 18 -18.25 9.98 -0.87
CA PHE A 18 -18.00 10.14 0.58
C PHE A 18 -16.84 11.09 0.89
N GLU A 19 -16.46 11.93 -0.05
CA GLU A 19 -15.32 12.85 0.05
C GLU A 19 -15.40 13.75 1.30
N SER A 20 -16.61 14.19 1.67
CA SER A 20 -16.86 15.00 2.87
C SER A 20 -16.73 14.23 4.20
N TYR A 21 -16.61 12.91 4.16
CA TYR A 21 -16.57 12.03 5.34
C TYR A 21 -15.29 11.19 5.41
N THR A 22 -14.31 11.51 4.59
CA THR A 22 -13.03 10.81 4.54
C THR A 22 -11.89 11.81 4.39
N GLN A 23 -10.65 11.37 4.58
CA GLN A 23 -9.47 12.21 4.47
C GLN A 23 -9.27 12.65 3.01
N GLU A 24 -8.83 13.90 2.84
CA GLU A 24 -8.44 14.41 1.53
C GLU A 24 -7.44 13.46 0.87
N SER A 25 -7.75 13.05 -0.36
CA SER A 25 -7.02 12.02 -1.07
C SER A 25 -6.93 12.37 -2.55
N ILE A 26 -5.81 12.03 -3.16
CA ILE A 26 -5.57 12.20 -4.60
C ILE A 26 -5.13 10.85 -5.13
N PHE A 27 -5.70 10.41 -6.24
CA PHE A 27 -5.31 9.18 -6.90
C PHE A 27 -4.84 9.44 -8.32
N ILE A 28 -3.88 8.65 -8.77
CA ILE A 28 -3.28 8.72 -10.10
C ILE A 28 -3.09 7.31 -10.67
N ASN A 29 -3.16 7.16 -11.99
CA ASN A 29 -2.89 5.88 -12.63
C ASN A 29 -1.42 5.51 -12.46
N LEU A 30 -1.16 4.25 -12.13
CA LEU A 30 0.18 3.71 -12.13
C LEU A 30 0.66 3.52 -13.58
N PRO A 31 1.86 4.00 -13.94
CA PRO A 31 2.44 3.72 -15.24
C PRO A 31 2.90 2.26 -15.34
N ASP A 32 2.89 1.72 -16.57
CA ASP A 32 3.03 0.27 -16.81
C ASP A 32 4.41 -0.26 -16.43
N ASP A 33 5.43 0.58 -16.57
CA ASP A 33 6.82 0.32 -16.13
C ASP A 33 6.92 0.21 -14.61
N LEU A 34 6.22 1.05 -13.85
CA LEU A 34 6.15 0.98 -12.40
C LEU A 34 5.38 -0.27 -11.94
N ILE A 35 4.28 -0.61 -12.61
CA ILE A 35 3.55 -1.85 -12.31
C ILE A 35 4.47 -3.06 -12.51
N ALA A 36 5.15 -3.15 -13.66
CA ALA A 36 6.09 -4.23 -13.93
C ALA A 36 7.23 -4.29 -12.89
N SER A 37 7.75 -3.12 -12.48
CA SER A 37 8.78 -3.01 -11.44
C SER A 37 8.29 -3.48 -10.07
N LEU A 38 7.03 -3.18 -9.70
CA LEU A 38 6.43 -3.60 -8.45
C LEU A 38 6.16 -5.11 -8.43
N THR A 39 5.68 -5.68 -9.54
CA THR A 39 5.31 -7.10 -9.63
C THR A 39 6.46 -8.05 -9.94
N ASN A 40 7.64 -7.56 -10.35
CA ASN A 40 8.82 -8.40 -10.56
C ASN A 40 9.29 -9.01 -9.21
N ASP A 41 9.93 -10.17 -9.22
CA ASP A 41 10.46 -10.79 -7.99
C ASP A 41 11.73 -10.08 -7.47
N GLU A 42 12.41 -9.32 -8.33
CA GLU A 42 13.62 -8.60 -7.94
C GLU A 42 13.33 -7.42 -7.00
N PHE A 43 14.00 -7.40 -5.85
CA PHE A 43 13.90 -6.31 -4.89
C PHE A 43 14.97 -5.24 -5.16
N ILE A 44 14.68 -4.35 -6.12
CA ILE A 44 15.57 -3.24 -6.49
C ILE A 44 14.90 -1.91 -6.18
N LEU A 45 15.58 -1.08 -5.38
CA LEU A 45 15.11 0.27 -5.06
C LEU A 45 15.36 1.26 -6.20
N PRO A 46 14.47 2.25 -6.39
CA PRO A 46 14.65 3.27 -7.42
C PRO A 46 15.87 4.14 -7.12
N LYS A 47 16.43 4.78 -8.15
CA LYS A 47 17.60 5.67 -7.97
C LYS A 47 17.34 6.85 -7.04
N SER A 48 16.09 7.25 -6.87
CA SER A 48 15.68 8.32 -5.95
C SER A 48 15.85 7.94 -4.47
N ALA A 49 16.03 6.64 -4.16
CA ALA A 49 16.23 6.18 -2.80
C ALA A 49 17.56 6.73 -2.28
N LYS A 50 17.50 7.50 -1.18
CA LYS A 50 18.70 8.01 -0.53
C LYS A 50 19.53 6.82 -0.05
N PRO A 51 20.86 6.84 -0.23
CA PRO A 51 21.71 5.89 0.48
C PRO A 51 21.47 6.09 1.97
N THR A 52 20.99 5.05 2.65
CA THR A 52 20.99 5.02 4.12
C THR A 52 22.41 5.23 4.61
N ASN A 53 22.59 5.95 5.73
CA ASN A 53 23.87 6.38 6.33
C ASN A 53 24.86 5.27 6.74
N GLY A 54 24.93 4.14 6.01
CA GLY A 54 26.16 3.39 5.88
C GLY A 54 27.05 4.14 4.89
N HIS A 55 28.27 4.45 5.29
CA HIS A 55 29.23 5.27 4.57
C HIS A 55 29.51 4.73 3.15
N LEU A 56 28.68 5.10 2.18
CA LEU A 56 28.93 4.97 0.75
C LEU A 56 28.81 6.38 0.18
N SER A 57 29.91 7.10 0.35
CA SER A 57 30.23 8.31 -0.39
C SER A 57 29.91 8.14 -1.87
N ASP A 58 29.43 9.22 -2.49
CA ASP A 58 29.24 9.43 -3.93
C ASP A 58 30.43 8.93 -4.75
N LEU A 59 30.45 7.63 -5.02
CA LEU A 59 31.29 6.98 -6.00
C LEU A 59 30.31 6.20 -6.86
N ASP A 60 30.34 6.46 -8.16
CA ASP A 60 29.75 5.65 -9.22
C ASP A 60 30.35 4.22 -9.18
N ASN A 61 30.07 3.47 -8.13
CA ASN A 61 30.63 2.14 -7.90
C ASN A 61 29.64 1.26 -7.13
N ASP A 62 28.78 0.60 -7.90
CA ASP A 62 28.39 -0.82 -7.77
C ASP A 62 28.75 -1.50 -6.43
N GLY A 63 27.92 -1.25 -5.41
CA GLY A 63 28.00 -1.91 -4.11
C GLY A 63 27.20 -3.20 -4.11
N ILE A 64 27.91 -4.33 -4.23
CA ILE A 64 27.46 -5.71 -4.03
C ILE A 64 26.92 -5.86 -2.59
N TRP A 65 25.69 -6.35 -2.43
CA TRP A 65 25.23 -6.97 -1.19
C TRP A 65 25.79 -8.41 -1.18
N SER A 66 26.95 -8.63 -0.56
CA SER A 66 27.37 -9.98 -0.20
C SER A 66 26.75 -10.31 1.15
N ASP A 67 25.87 -11.30 1.14
CA ASP A 67 25.37 -11.96 2.34
C ASP A 67 26.58 -12.45 3.17
N TYR A 68 26.72 -11.93 4.39
CA TYR A 68 27.76 -12.35 5.32
C TYR A 68 27.38 -13.73 5.85
N SER A 69 27.84 -14.78 5.18
CA SER A 69 28.03 -16.07 5.84
C SER A 69 29.31 -15.99 6.65
N ASP A 70 29.13 -15.96 7.97
CA ASP A 70 30.17 -15.97 8.99
C ASP A 70 30.99 -17.27 8.92
N THR A 71 32.23 -17.19 8.44
CA THR A 71 33.24 -18.24 8.65
C THR A 71 34.61 -17.60 8.84
N ASP A 72 35.10 -17.69 10.07
CA ASP A 72 36.50 -17.49 10.46
C ASP A 72 37.44 -18.43 9.68
N GLU A 73 38.47 -17.89 9.01
CA GLU A 73 39.89 -18.18 9.31
C GLU A 73 40.86 -17.61 8.25
N LYS A 74 41.80 -16.80 8.75
CA LYS A 74 43.23 -16.65 8.40
C LYS A 74 43.67 -16.76 6.92
N ASN A 75 44.07 -15.59 6.41
CA ASN A 75 45.33 -15.30 5.72
C ASN A 75 45.73 -16.17 4.51
N SER A 76 45.47 -15.66 3.29
CA SER A 76 46.29 -15.96 2.12
C SER A 76 46.17 -14.81 1.11
N GLU A 77 47.22 -14.00 0.97
CA GLU A 77 47.50 -13.29 -0.27
C GLU A 77 47.48 -14.30 -1.42
N LEU A 78 46.64 -14.12 -2.45
CA LEU A 78 46.94 -14.67 -3.79
C LEU A 78 46.03 -14.07 -4.87
N ILE A 79 46.68 -13.32 -5.76
CA ILE A 79 46.47 -13.23 -7.21
C ILE A 79 45.11 -12.70 -7.71
N ILE A 80 45.13 -11.41 -8.05
CA ILE A 80 44.27 -10.80 -9.06
C ILE A 80 44.57 -11.48 -10.41
N SER A 81 43.88 -12.58 -10.70
CA SER A 81 43.87 -13.19 -12.03
C SER A 81 42.65 -12.69 -12.79
N THR A 82 42.94 -11.88 -13.80
CA THR A 82 42.07 -11.27 -14.79
C THR A 82 41.19 -12.34 -15.45
N THR A 83 40.02 -12.61 -14.85
CA THR A 83 38.94 -13.34 -15.49
C THR A 83 37.80 -12.36 -15.72
N LYS A 84 37.32 -12.29 -16.96
CA LYS A 84 36.14 -11.55 -17.38
C LYS A 84 34.93 -12.01 -16.56
N PHE A 85 34.74 -11.46 -15.37
CA PHE A 85 33.43 -11.41 -14.74
C PHE A 85 32.71 -10.24 -15.40
N GLU A 86 31.75 -10.54 -16.28
CA GLU A 86 30.77 -9.54 -16.71
C GLU A 86 30.15 -8.94 -15.44
N LYS A 87 30.49 -7.68 -15.17
CA LYS A 87 29.95 -6.89 -14.07
C LYS A 87 28.46 -6.73 -14.33
N TYR A 88 27.64 -7.62 -13.79
CA TYR A 88 26.18 -7.47 -13.81
C TYR A 88 25.82 -6.28 -12.90
N CYS A 89 25.94 -5.05 -13.42
CA CYS A 89 25.40 -3.86 -12.79
C CYS A 89 23.87 -3.96 -12.83
N VAL A 90 23.25 -4.25 -11.69
CA VAL A 90 21.80 -4.25 -11.55
C VAL A 90 21.30 -2.82 -11.77
N LYS A 91 20.67 -2.58 -12.94
CA LYS A 91 20.19 -1.25 -13.32
C LYS A 91 18.99 -0.87 -12.46
N ARG A 92 19.19 0.09 -11.55
CA ARG A 92 18.10 0.63 -10.72
C ARG A 92 17.03 1.33 -11.57
N PRO A 93 15.73 1.11 -11.27
CA PRO A 93 14.64 1.73 -12.00
C PRO A 93 14.54 3.24 -11.70
N GLU A 94 13.94 3.98 -12.62
CA GLU A 94 13.70 5.43 -12.52
C GLU A 94 12.33 5.76 -13.12
N PHE A 95 11.59 6.67 -12.47
CA PHE A 95 10.28 7.10 -12.94
C PHE A 95 10.14 8.63 -12.89
N PRO A 96 11.01 9.39 -13.58
CA PRO A 96 11.19 10.82 -13.32
C PRO A 96 9.91 11.66 -13.46
N GLN A 97 9.06 11.37 -14.46
CA GLN A 97 7.79 12.06 -14.65
C GLN A 97 6.80 11.73 -13.52
N PHE A 98 6.66 10.45 -13.17
CA PHE A 98 5.77 9.99 -12.12
C PHE A 98 6.21 10.50 -10.75
N GLU A 99 7.50 10.43 -10.45
CA GLU A 99 8.09 10.95 -9.21
C GLU A 99 7.85 12.45 -9.04
N SER A 100 8.04 13.24 -10.10
CA SER A 100 7.79 14.68 -10.08
C SER A 100 6.31 14.99 -9.79
N GLN A 101 5.40 14.26 -10.44
CA GLN A 101 3.96 14.36 -10.18
C GLN A 101 3.62 14.00 -8.73
N LEU A 102 4.17 12.88 -8.23
CA LEU A 102 3.93 12.40 -6.88
C LEU A 102 4.45 13.38 -5.83
N LYS A 103 5.63 13.95 -6.04
CA LYS A 103 6.20 15.00 -5.17
C LYS A 103 5.28 16.22 -5.05
N SER A 104 4.65 16.63 -6.15
CA SER A 104 3.67 17.72 -6.15
C SER A 104 2.42 17.36 -5.34
N ILE A 105 1.91 16.13 -5.51
CA ILE A 105 0.74 15.62 -4.79
C ILE A 105 1.02 15.51 -3.28
N ILE A 106 2.16 14.93 -2.89
CA ILE A 106 2.59 14.82 -1.49
C ILE A 106 2.61 16.20 -0.84
N ARG A 107 3.21 17.20 -1.51
CA ARG A 107 3.22 18.58 -1.01
C ARG A 107 1.81 19.16 -0.85
N LYS A 108 0.92 18.94 -1.83
CA LYS A 108 -0.49 19.38 -1.75
C LYS A 108 -1.24 18.73 -0.59
N LEU A 109 -0.94 17.48 -0.27
CA LEU A 109 -1.55 16.75 0.84
C LEU A 109 -0.92 17.06 2.22
N GLY A 110 0.04 17.98 2.30
CA GLY A 110 0.66 18.40 3.57
C GLY A 110 2.03 17.78 3.85
N GLY A 111 2.67 17.19 2.85
CA GLY A 111 4.04 16.67 2.93
C GLY A 111 4.18 15.26 3.50
N VAL A 112 3.13 14.73 4.14
CA VAL A 112 3.08 13.36 4.66
C VAL A 112 1.80 12.69 4.19
N VAL A 113 1.93 11.49 3.63
CA VAL A 113 0.82 10.76 3.02
C VAL A 113 0.79 9.32 3.49
N PHE A 114 -0.38 8.71 3.32
CA PHE A 114 -0.64 7.28 3.44
C PHE A 114 -0.90 6.71 2.04
N PRO A 115 -0.04 5.82 1.52
CA PRO A 115 -0.26 5.20 0.22
C PRO A 115 -1.19 3.99 0.31
N LYS A 116 -2.02 3.80 -0.71
CA LYS A 116 -2.73 2.53 -0.95
C LYS A 116 -3.03 2.33 -2.44
N LEU A 117 -3.38 1.12 -2.83
CA LEU A 117 -3.87 0.84 -4.17
C LEU A 117 -5.40 0.93 -4.22
N ASN A 118 -5.99 0.42 -5.31
CA ASN A 118 -7.44 0.40 -5.53
C ASN A 118 -8.22 -0.07 -4.30
N TRP A 119 -7.77 -1.13 -3.61
CA TRP A 119 -8.50 -1.74 -2.51
C TRP A 119 -7.70 -1.76 -1.21
N SER A 120 -6.44 -2.17 -1.30
CA SER A 120 -5.63 -2.54 -0.13
C SER A 120 -4.58 -1.50 0.20
N ALA A 121 -4.35 -1.31 1.50
CA ALA A 121 -3.18 -0.57 2.00
C ALA A 121 -2.06 -1.57 2.31
N PRO A 122 -0.78 -1.19 2.17
CA PRO A 122 0.36 -2.09 2.38
C PRO A 122 0.67 -2.28 3.88
N SER A 123 -0.35 -2.57 4.69
CA SER A 123 -0.24 -2.67 6.16
C SER A 123 0.56 -3.87 6.64
N ASP A 124 0.61 -4.92 5.83
CA ASP A 124 1.47 -6.09 5.99
C ASP A 124 2.96 -5.75 5.81
N ALA A 125 3.29 -4.64 5.14
CA ALA A 125 4.64 -4.17 4.91
C ALA A 125 5.08 -3.04 5.87
N SER A 126 4.33 -2.75 6.93
CA SER A 126 4.64 -1.62 7.81
C SER A 126 6.00 -1.76 8.50
N TRP A 127 6.50 -2.99 8.66
CA TRP A 127 7.84 -3.32 9.18
C TRP A 127 8.99 -2.79 8.32
N MET A 128 8.74 -2.41 7.06
CA MET A 128 9.74 -1.76 6.20
C MET A 128 9.94 -0.28 6.53
N SER A 129 8.99 0.36 7.22
CA SER A 129 9.19 1.72 7.73
C SER A 129 9.99 1.70 9.03
N CYS A 130 10.91 2.65 9.21
CA CYS A 130 11.70 2.75 10.44
C CYS A 130 10.86 2.92 11.71
N ASP A 131 9.66 3.51 11.60
CA ASP A 131 8.74 3.73 12.71
C ASP A 131 7.60 2.71 12.77
N GLY A 132 7.64 1.65 11.95
CA GLY A 132 6.60 0.64 11.86
C GLY A 132 5.26 1.15 11.33
N SER A 133 5.22 2.36 10.76
CA SER A 133 4.00 3.01 10.27
C SER A 133 3.87 2.96 8.75
N LEU A 134 2.74 3.45 8.24
CA LEU A 134 2.50 3.65 6.80
C LEU A 134 2.70 5.11 6.37
N LYS A 135 3.48 5.87 7.14
CA LYS A 135 3.83 7.27 6.86
C LYS A 135 4.83 7.32 5.71
N CYS A 136 4.47 8.00 4.62
CA CYS A 136 5.39 8.26 3.51
C CYS A 136 5.57 9.74 3.26
N LYS A 137 6.80 10.14 2.93
CA LYS A 137 7.20 11.52 2.58
C LYS A 137 7.80 11.61 1.17
N THR A 138 8.28 10.49 0.64
CA THR A 138 8.96 10.42 -0.66
C THR A 138 8.41 9.29 -1.53
N PHE A 139 8.71 9.33 -2.83
CA PHE A 139 8.41 8.21 -3.73
C PHE A 139 9.10 6.93 -3.27
N SER A 140 10.34 7.00 -2.79
CA SER A 140 11.08 5.83 -2.33
C SER A 140 10.40 5.14 -1.14
N ASP A 141 9.83 5.90 -0.21
CA ASP A 141 9.06 5.33 0.92
C ASP A 141 7.84 4.56 0.41
N ILE A 142 7.12 5.15 -0.56
CA ILE A 142 5.92 4.57 -1.16
C ILE A 142 6.28 3.31 -1.94
N TYR A 143 7.31 3.40 -2.78
CA TYR A 143 7.81 2.27 -3.56
C TYR A 143 8.22 1.12 -2.65
N LEU A 144 8.99 1.41 -1.60
CA LEU A 144 9.44 0.41 -0.64
C LEU A 144 8.27 -0.34 0.01
N LEU A 145 7.26 0.38 0.51
CA LEU A 145 6.08 -0.25 1.12
C LEU A 145 5.28 -1.08 0.11
N LEU A 146 5.01 -0.55 -1.08
CA LEU A 146 4.24 -1.27 -2.11
C LEU A 146 4.99 -2.49 -2.62
N LYS A 147 6.31 -2.38 -2.79
CA LYS A 147 7.17 -3.48 -3.26
C LYS A 147 7.25 -4.63 -2.26
N SER A 148 7.04 -4.33 -0.98
CA SER A 148 7.19 -5.30 0.13
C SER A 148 5.87 -5.85 0.65
N SER A 149 4.75 -5.52 0.01
CA SER A 149 3.40 -5.85 0.47
C SER A 149 2.77 -6.91 -0.43
N ASP A 150 2.39 -8.04 0.17
CA ASP A 150 1.58 -9.08 -0.45
C ASP A 150 0.18 -8.56 -0.78
N PHE A 151 -0.36 -7.66 0.06
CA PHE A 151 -1.63 -7.00 -0.22
C PHE A 151 -1.56 -6.13 -1.48
N ALA A 152 -0.47 -5.39 -1.67
CA ALA A 152 -0.26 -4.62 -2.89
C ALA A 152 -0.04 -5.53 -4.10
N ALA A 153 0.74 -6.61 -3.95
CA ALA A 153 0.97 -7.59 -5.02
C ALA A 153 -0.35 -8.25 -5.46
N HIS A 154 -1.20 -8.64 -4.52
CA HIS A 154 -2.53 -9.18 -4.81
C HIS A 154 -3.41 -8.17 -5.57
N ASP A 155 -3.46 -6.92 -5.10
CA ASP A 155 -4.20 -5.84 -5.76
C ASP A 155 -3.74 -5.63 -7.21
N LEU A 156 -2.46 -5.85 -7.53
CA LEU A 156 -1.84 -5.67 -8.86
C LEU A 156 -1.91 -6.89 -9.77
N THR A 157 -2.06 -8.11 -9.24
CA THR A 157 -1.92 -9.35 -10.03
C THR A 157 -3.20 -10.19 -10.05
N ALA A 158 -3.95 -10.20 -8.96
CA ALA A 158 -5.04 -11.14 -8.74
C ALA A 158 -6.30 -10.54 -8.05
N PRO A 159 -6.70 -9.27 -8.31
CA PRO A 159 -7.78 -8.63 -7.54
C PRO A 159 -9.15 -9.31 -7.63
N PHE A 160 -9.38 -10.10 -8.69
CA PHE A 160 -10.64 -10.81 -8.94
C PHE A 160 -10.54 -12.34 -8.78
N ALA A 161 -9.44 -12.85 -8.23
CA ALA A 161 -9.19 -14.30 -8.12
C ALA A 161 -10.27 -15.06 -7.33
N LEU A 162 -10.94 -14.39 -6.39
CA LEU A 162 -12.00 -14.97 -5.56
C LEU A 162 -13.43 -14.71 -6.10
N CYS A 163 -13.56 -14.12 -7.29
CA CYS A 163 -14.86 -13.85 -7.89
C CYS A 163 -15.42 -15.08 -8.61
N THR A 164 -16.72 -15.33 -8.44
CA THR A 164 -17.40 -16.52 -9.00
C THR A 164 -17.70 -16.40 -10.48
N ASP A 165 -17.71 -15.18 -11.01
CA ASP A 165 -17.96 -14.81 -12.40
C ASP A 165 -16.65 -14.52 -13.18
N THR A 166 -15.50 -14.83 -12.59
CA THR A 166 -14.20 -14.78 -13.26
C THR A 166 -14.11 -15.90 -14.31
N PRO A 167 -13.90 -15.59 -15.60
CA PRO A 167 -13.67 -16.61 -16.61
C PRO A 167 -12.40 -17.40 -16.27
N ALA A 168 -12.46 -18.73 -16.33
CA ALA A 168 -11.33 -19.61 -16.00
C ALA A 168 -10.03 -19.29 -16.78
N GLU A 169 -10.16 -18.66 -17.96
CA GLU A 169 -9.06 -18.28 -18.85
C GLU A 169 -8.46 -16.89 -18.55
N LYS A 170 -9.06 -16.09 -17.66
CA LYS A 170 -8.69 -14.68 -17.40
C LYS A 170 -8.29 -14.38 -15.95
N ASN A 171 -7.82 -15.38 -15.22
CA ASN A 171 -7.42 -15.21 -13.81
C ASN A 171 -6.26 -14.21 -13.58
N CYS A 172 -5.53 -13.79 -14.62
CA CYS A 172 -4.31 -12.98 -14.47
C CYS A 172 -4.37 -11.54 -15.02
N CYS A 173 -5.48 -11.08 -15.63
CA CYS A 173 -5.43 -9.81 -16.38
C CYS A 173 -6.77 -9.07 -16.58
N LEU A 174 -7.73 -9.23 -15.67
CA LEU A 174 -9.04 -8.54 -15.71
C LEU A 174 -8.99 -7.06 -15.28
N PHE A 175 -7.87 -6.36 -15.48
CA PHE A 175 -7.92 -4.90 -15.33
C PHE A 175 -8.73 -4.32 -16.48
N ASN A 176 -10.03 -4.11 -16.24
CA ASN A 176 -10.87 -3.26 -17.10
C ASN A 176 -10.34 -1.81 -17.11
N SER A 177 -9.48 -1.43 -16.16
CA SER A 177 -8.87 -0.11 -16.02
C SER A 177 -7.51 -0.22 -15.33
N LYS A 178 -6.59 0.71 -15.63
CA LYS A 178 -5.24 0.72 -15.03
C LYS A 178 -5.32 0.79 -13.50
N PRO A 179 -4.45 0.06 -12.77
CA PRO A 179 -4.28 0.23 -11.33
C PRO A 179 -4.01 1.68 -10.95
N ILE A 180 -4.49 2.09 -9.78
CA ILE A 180 -4.31 3.45 -9.27
C ILE A 180 -3.47 3.44 -8.00
N LEU A 181 -2.62 4.44 -7.86
CA LEU A 181 -2.00 4.81 -6.59
C LEU A 181 -2.85 5.89 -5.94
N VAL A 182 -3.32 5.61 -4.73
CA VAL A 182 -4.06 6.57 -3.90
C VAL A 182 -3.11 7.10 -2.83
N LEU A 183 -2.95 8.43 -2.79
CA LEU A 183 -2.30 9.13 -1.70
C LEU A 183 -3.34 9.83 -0.86
N ARG A 184 -3.43 9.45 0.41
CA ARG A 184 -4.31 10.08 1.40
C ARG A 184 -3.47 10.99 2.28
N ARG A 185 -3.99 12.16 2.68
CA ARG A 185 -3.34 12.97 3.71
C ARG A 185 -3.15 12.12 4.96
N TRP A 186 -1.93 12.11 5.50
CA TRP A 186 -1.65 11.37 6.73
C TRP A 186 -2.46 11.94 7.90
N TYR A 187 -3.04 11.04 8.70
CA TYR A 187 -3.67 11.36 9.97
C TYR A 187 -3.31 10.27 10.97
N ASP A 188 -2.98 10.67 12.20
CA ASP A 188 -2.62 9.73 13.28
C ASP A 188 -3.90 9.33 14.01
N PHE A 189 -4.50 8.22 13.58
CA PHE A 189 -5.70 7.67 14.22
C PHE A 189 -5.32 6.92 15.49
N ARG A 190 -6.10 7.16 16.55
CA ARG A 190 -6.04 6.36 17.76
C ARG A 190 -6.67 4.98 17.48
N PRO A 191 -5.95 3.86 17.67
CA PRO A 191 -6.48 2.53 17.36
C PRO A 191 -7.78 2.16 18.09
N GLU A 192 -8.05 2.77 19.25
CA GLU A 192 -9.29 2.63 20.01
C GLU A 192 -10.51 3.33 19.36
N GLU A 193 -10.28 4.25 18.43
CA GLU A 193 -11.33 5.00 17.71
C GLU A 193 -11.62 4.38 16.33
N GLU A 194 -10.97 3.27 15.99
CA GLU A 194 -11.15 2.58 14.72
C GLU A 194 -12.10 1.38 14.84
N PHE A 195 -13.19 1.41 14.08
CA PHE A 195 -14.20 0.37 14.05
C PHE A 195 -14.43 -0.12 12.62
N ARG A 196 -14.95 -1.35 12.51
CA ARG A 196 -15.43 -1.93 11.26
C ARG A 196 -16.93 -2.16 11.39
N CYS A 197 -17.68 -1.59 10.46
CA CYS A 197 -19.12 -1.73 10.38
C CYS A 197 -19.48 -2.74 9.29
N PHE A 198 -20.39 -3.67 9.59
CA PHE A 198 -20.79 -4.74 8.67
C PHE A 198 -22.23 -4.52 8.21
N ILE A 199 -22.43 -4.46 6.89
CA ILE A 199 -23.70 -4.12 6.27
C ILE A 199 -24.16 -5.30 5.43
N LYS A 200 -25.41 -5.72 5.64
CA LYS A 200 -26.07 -6.75 4.85
C LYS A 200 -27.45 -6.25 4.44
N SER A 201 -27.78 -6.36 3.15
CA SER A 201 -29.06 -5.89 2.61
C SER A 201 -29.41 -4.45 3.03
N LYS A 202 -28.41 -3.55 3.00
CA LYS A 202 -28.53 -2.13 3.43
C LYS A 202 -28.92 -1.92 4.90
N VAL A 203 -28.65 -2.91 5.76
CA VAL A 203 -28.83 -2.84 7.21
C VAL A 203 -27.48 -3.05 7.90
N LEU A 204 -27.16 -2.21 8.88
CA LEU A 204 -25.99 -2.38 9.74
C LEU A 204 -26.26 -3.53 10.72
N ILE A 205 -25.53 -4.64 10.56
CA ILE A 205 -25.78 -5.89 11.30
C ILE A 205 -24.77 -6.11 12.44
N ALA A 206 -23.58 -5.54 12.34
CA ALA A 206 -22.55 -5.68 13.37
C ALA A 206 -21.56 -4.52 13.32
N ILE A 207 -20.92 -4.26 14.45
CA ILE A 207 -19.81 -3.34 14.62
C ILE A 207 -18.73 -4.10 15.41
N SER A 208 -17.48 -4.01 14.98
CA SER A 208 -16.34 -4.56 15.73
C SER A 208 -15.22 -3.54 15.83
N GLN A 209 -14.34 -3.69 16.82
CA GLN A 209 -13.08 -2.95 16.80
C GLN A 209 -12.24 -3.36 15.59
N ARG A 210 -11.51 -2.42 15.00
CA ARG A 210 -10.59 -2.69 13.90
C ARG A 210 -9.31 -3.40 14.35
N LYS A 211 -8.79 -3.01 15.51
CA LYS A 211 -7.64 -3.61 16.20
C LYS A 211 -8.13 -4.64 17.21
N CYS A 212 -7.91 -5.92 16.95
CA CYS A 212 -8.46 -7.03 17.75
C CYS A 212 -7.47 -7.66 18.72
N ASP A 213 -6.20 -7.24 18.68
CA ASP A 213 -5.09 -7.74 19.50
C ASP A 213 -4.81 -6.86 20.73
N ALA A 214 -5.63 -5.83 20.97
CA ALA A 214 -5.48 -4.92 22.09
C ALA A 214 -6.82 -4.67 22.79
N TYR A 215 -6.79 -4.58 24.13
CA TYR A 215 -7.94 -4.22 24.95
C TYR A 215 -7.91 -2.73 25.30
N PHE A 216 -9.03 -2.04 25.09
CA PHE A 216 -9.17 -0.62 25.36
C PHE A 216 -10.34 -0.36 26.28
N LYS A 217 -10.05 -0.08 27.55
CA LYS A 217 -11.06 0.17 28.60
C LYS A 217 -12.05 1.27 28.23
N ILE A 218 -11.58 2.31 27.53
CA ILE A 218 -12.43 3.44 27.11
C ILE A 218 -13.60 3.01 26.20
N ILE A 219 -13.42 1.94 25.40
CA ILE A 219 -14.47 1.43 24.52
C ILE A 219 -15.61 0.85 25.35
N GLU A 220 -15.30 0.14 26.43
CA GLU A 220 -16.30 -0.40 27.37
C GLU A 220 -17.07 0.72 28.07
N GLU A 221 -16.34 1.76 28.51
CA GLU A 221 -16.94 2.93 29.18
C GLU A 221 -17.82 3.79 28.24
N GLN A 222 -17.60 3.72 26.92
CA GLN A 222 -18.26 4.58 25.91
C GLN A 222 -19.08 3.79 24.88
N ILE A 223 -19.35 2.50 25.11
CA ILE A 223 -19.89 1.60 24.09
C ILE A 223 -21.23 2.08 23.48
N GLU A 224 -22.12 2.64 24.31
CA GLU A 224 -23.42 3.14 23.84
C GLU A 224 -23.28 4.41 22.99
N ASN A 225 -22.34 5.29 23.33
CA ASN A 225 -22.06 6.50 22.54
C ASN A 225 -21.46 6.14 21.18
N ILE A 226 -20.46 5.25 21.17
CA ILE A 226 -19.82 4.74 19.94
C ILE A 226 -20.87 4.11 19.02
N LYS A 227 -21.73 3.26 19.60
CA LYS A 227 -22.81 2.60 18.86
C LYS A 227 -23.80 3.61 18.29
N TYR A 228 -24.22 4.59 19.08
CA TYR A 228 -25.12 5.65 18.64
C TYR A 228 -24.52 6.42 17.45
N ASP A 229 -23.27 6.89 17.58
CA ASP A 229 -22.59 7.68 16.55
C ASP A 229 -22.41 6.90 15.24
N LEU A 230 -21.99 5.63 15.31
CA LEU A 230 -21.81 4.79 14.12
C LEU A 230 -23.13 4.43 13.44
N VAL A 231 -24.19 4.16 14.22
CA VAL A 231 -25.53 3.89 13.68
C VAL A 231 -26.12 5.15 13.05
N GLU A 232 -25.96 6.31 13.68
CA GLU A 232 -26.40 7.60 13.14
C GLU A 232 -25.64 7.93 11.85
N PHE A 233 -24.31 7.80 11.87
CA PHE A 233 -23.47 8.00 10.69
C PHE A 233 -23.88 7.09 9.54
N PHE A 234 -24.07 5.79 9.80
CA PHE A 234 -24.57 4.86 8.79
C PHE A 234 -25.91 5.31 8.21
N ASN A 235 -26.91 5.57 9.05
CA ASN A 235 -28.26 5.91 8.59
C ASN A 235 -28.31 7.22 7.82
N ARG A 236 -27.54 8.23 8.23
CA ARG A 236 -27.58 9.57 7.62
C ARG A 236 -26.66 9.69 6.41
N LYS A 237 -25.49 9.04 6.43
CA LYS A 237 -24.40 9.32 5.48
C LYS A 237 -24.07 8.18 4.54
N ILE A 238 -24.31 6.93 4.91
CA ILE A 238 -23.92 5.76 4.11
C ILE A 238 -25.14 5.07 3.48
N ARG A 239 -26.22 4.91 4.24
CA ARG A 239 -27.43 4.18 3.82
C ARG A 239 -27.97 4.75 2.50
N ASN A 240 -28.20 3.88 1.53
CA ASN A 240 -28.66 4.18 0.17
C ASN A 240 -27.72 5.03 -0.71
N ARG A 241 -26.53 5.42 -0.22
CA ARG A 241 -25.52 6.14 -1.02
C ARG A 241 -24.44 5.22 -1.59
N PHE A 242 -24.15 4.11 -0.91
CA PHE A 242 -23.28 3.07 -1.46
C PHE A 242 -24.07 2.17 -2.44
N LYS A 243 -23.44 1.81 -3.56
CA LYS A 243 -24.07 1.02 -4.63
C LYS A 243 -24.33 -0.43 -4.21
N SER A 244 -23.43 -1.03 -3.44
CA SER A 244 -23.58 -2.40 -2.97
C SER A 244 -24.49 -2.49 -1.77
N GLU A 245 -25.30 -3.54 -1.71
CA GLU A 245 -26.17 -3.84 -0.58
C GLU A 245 -25.42 -4.50 0.59
N ASN A 246 -24.30 -5.15 0.28
CA ASN A 246 -23.46 -5.86 1.24
C ASN A 246 -22.06 -5.28 1.20
N CYS A 247 -21.61 -4.67 2.29
CA CYS A 247 -20.30 -4.04 2.36
C CYS A 247 -19.79 -3.95 3.79
N LYS A 248 -18.53 -3.52 3.92
CA LYS A 248 -17.90 -3.16 5.19
C LYS A 248 -17.30 -1.77 5.01
N PHE A 249 -17.47 -0.89 5.98
CA PHE A 249 -16.76 0.39 6.04
C PHE A 249 -16.03 0.55 7.37
#